data_AF-A0A2N9GFY0-F1
#
_entry.id   AF-A0A2N9GFY0-F1
#
_cell.length_a   1.000
_cell.length_b   1.000
_cell.length_c   1.000
_cell.angle_alpha   90.00
_cell.angle_beta   90.00
_cell.angle_gamma   90.00
#
_symmetry.space_group_name_H-M   'P 1'
#
loop_
_entity.id
_entity.type
_entity.pdbx_description
1 polymer ?
#
loop_
_entity_poly.entity_id
_entity_poly.type
_entity_poly.pdbx_seq_one_letter_code
_entity_poly.pdbx_strand_id
1 'polypeptide(L)'
;MATLEDIGVSALINILSAFAFLLAFAFLRIQPLNDRVYFPKWYISGDRTSPRRSRNFVAKFVNLNFKTYFTFLNWMPQAMRMSETEIINHAGLDSAAFLRIYILGKWSY
;
A
#
# COMPACT_ATOMS: atom_id res chain seq x y z
N MET A 1 -16.29 10.74 31.68
CA MET A 1 -15.83 11.40 30.44
C MET A 1 -14.34 11.17 30.34
N ALA A 2 -13.79 10.88 29.16
CA ALA A 2 -12.35 10.71 29.01
C ALA A 2 -11.63 12.03 29.32
N THR A 3 -10.53 11.96 30.05
CA THR A 3 -9.67 13.12 30.32
C THR A 3 -8.76 13.39 29.13
N LEU A 4 -8.14 14.58 29.08
CA LEU A 4 -7.16 14.90 28.05
C LEU A 4 -5.97 13.94 28.07
N GLU A 5 -5.58 13.47 29.26
CA GLU A 5 -4.52 12.48 29.45
C GLU A 5 -4.91 11.12 28.83
N ASP A 6 -6.14 10.66 29.05
CA ASP A 6 -6.66 9.42 28.46
C ASP A 6 -6.66 9.49 26.92
N ILE A 7 -7.09 10.63 26.37
CA ILE A 7 -7.08 10.87 24.92
C ILE A 7 -5.64 10.91 24.40
N GLY A 8 -4.73 11.56 25.12
CA GLY A 8 -3.31 11.67 24.74
C GLY A 8 -2.60 10.32 24.69
N VAL A 9 -2.76 9.50 25.73
CA VAL A 9 -2.17 8.15 25.78
C VAL A 9 -2.75 7.27 24.67
N SER A 10 -4.07 7.31 24.48
CA SER A 10 -4.74 6.55 23.42
C SER A 10 -4.27 6.97 22.02
N ALA A 11 -4.20 8.29 21.75
CA ALA A 11 -3.73 8.81 20.47
C ALA A 11 -2.28 8.39 20.20
N LEU A 12 -1.40 8.48 21.20
CA LEU A 12 0.00 8.08 21.07
C LEU A 12 0.14 6.61 20.69
N ILE A 13 -0.56 5.70 21.40
CA ILE A 13 -0.50 4.27 21.13
C ILE A 13 -1.01 3.98 19.71
N ASN A 14 -2.14 4.57 19.31
CA ASN A 14 -2.71 4.36 17.98
C ASN A 14 -1.79 4.88 16.87
N ILE A 15 -1.20 6.06 17.04
CA ILE A 15 -0.28 6.64 16.06
C ILE A 15 0.98 5.77 15.93
N LEU A 16 1.64 5.43 17.05
CA LEU A 16 2.85 4.60 17.02
C LEU A 16 2.58 3.21 16.42
N SER A 17 1.44 2.61 16.76
CA SER A 17 1.03 1.32 16.18
C SER A 17 0.80 1.42 14.69
N ALA A 18 0.11 2.47 14.22
CA ALA A 18 -0.09 2.72 12.79
C ALA A 18 1.25 2.89 12.05
N PHE A 19 2.21 3.62 12.61
CA PHE A 19 3.55 3.74 12.05
C PHE A 19 4.27 2.38 11.98
N ALA A 20 4.19 1.56 13.04
CA ALA A 20 4.76 0.22 13.04
C ALA A 20 4.15 -0.66 11.93
N PHE A 21 2.82 -0.61 11.74
CA PHE A 21 2.15 -1.32 10.64
C PHE A 21 2.59 -0.82 9.26
N LEU A 22 2.75 0.49 9.07
CA LEU A 22 3.22 1.04 7.79
C LEU A 22 4.66 0.62 7.46
N LEU A 23 5.54 0.55 8.46
CA LEU A 23 6.90 0.05 8.30
C LEU A 23 6.90 -1.45 7.93
N ALA A 24 6.12 -2.26 8.65
CA ALA A 24 5.95 -3.67 8.36
C ALA A 24 5.39 -3.90 6.94
N PHE A 25 4.35 -3.16 6.56
CA PHE A 25 3.76 -3.18 5.23
C PHE A 25 4.80 -2.89 4.15
N ALA A 26 5.57 -1.81 4.31
CA ALA A 26 6.52 -1.40 3.29
C ALA A 26 7.68 -2.40 3.15
N PHE A 27 8.17 -2.97 4.26
CA PHE A 27 9.18 -4.02 4.25
C PHE A 27 8.68 -5.29 3.56
N LEU A 28 7.48 -5.76 3.92
CA LEU A 28 6.88 -6.97 3.37
C LEU A 28 6.49 -6.83 1.90
N ARG A 29 5.98 -5.66 1.49
CA ARG A 29 5.57 -5.37 0.10
C ARG A 29 6.73 -5.44 -0.89
N ILE A 30 7.94 -5.08 -0.45
CA ILE A 30 9.14 -5.06 -1.30
C ILE A 30 9.69 -6.48 -1.53
N GLN A 31 9.35 -7.46 -0.68
CA GLN A 31 9.87 -8.82 -0.83
C GLN A 31 9.28 -9.53 -2.06
N PRO A 32 10.11 -10.13 -2.94
CA PRO A 32 9.64 -10.83 -4.13
C PRO A 32 8.69 -12.00 -3.82
N LEU A 33 8.85 -12.66 -2.67
CA LEU A 33 7.95 -13.73 -2.21
C LEU A 33 6.50 -13.24 -2.07
N ASN A 34 6.31 -12.01 -1.60
CA ASN A 34 4.98 -11.45 -1.31
C ASN A 34 4.36 -10.72 -2.50
N ASP A 35 5.03 -10.70 -3.65
CA ASP A 35 4.62 -9.90 -4.80
C ASP A 35 3.20 -10.24 -5.29
N ARG A 36 2.84 -11.52 -5.26
CA ARG A 36 1.50 -11.99 -5.64
C ARG A 36 0.42 -11.64 -4.61
N VAL A 37 0.80 -11.46 -3.35
CA VAL A 37 -0.12 -11.08 -2.26
C VAL A 37 -0.46 -9.59 -2.37
N TYR A 38 0.53 -8.75 -2.66
CA TYR A 38 0.33 -7.29 -2.75
C TYR A 38 -0.10 -6.79 -4.13
N PHE A 39 0.17 -7.54 -5.21
CA PHE A 39 -0.20 -7.13 -6.57
C PHE A 39 -1.00 -8.20 -7.35
N PRO A 40 -2.00 -8.88 -6.74
CA PRO A 40 -2.71 -9.98 -7.39
C PRO A 40 -3.44 -9.55 -8.67
N LYS A 41 -4.01 -8.35 -8.65
CA LYS A 41 -4.78 -7.80 -9.76
C LYS A 41 -3.98 -7.65 -11.04
N TRP A 42 -2.70 -7.30 -10.92
CA TRP A 42 -1.77 -7.17 -12.05
C TRP A 42 -1.41 -8.53 -12.67
N TYR A 43 -1.46 -9.61 -11.87
CA TYR A 43 -1.30 -10.98 -12.38
C TYR A 43 -2.58 -11.48 -13.06
N ILE A 44 -3.75 -11.09 -12.53
CA ILE A 44 -5.06 -11.45 -13.11
C ILE A 44 -5.28 -10.72 -14.44
N SER A 45 -4.90 -9.44 -14.53
CA SER A 45 -4.99 -8.66 -15.78
C SER A 45 -3.92 -9.01 -16.81
N GLY A 46 -2.89 -9.79 -16.42
CA GLY A 46 -1.77 -10.16 -17.29
C GLY A 46 -0.71 -9.07 -17.46
N ASP A 47 -0.88 -7.90 -16.83
CA ASP A 47 0.07 -6.77 -16.86
C ASP A 47 1.40 -7.10 -16.17
N ARG A 48 1.42 -8.14 -15.33
CA ARG A 48 2.61 -8.59 -14.62
C ARG A 48 2.81 -10.10 -14.78
N THR A 49 4.04 -10.48 -15.12
CA THR A 49 4.44 -11.89 -15.23
C THR A 49 5.48 -12.25 -14.19
N SER A 50 5.43 -13.49 -13.69
CA SER A 50 6.47 -13.99 -12.79
C SER A 50 7.79 -14.10 -13.55
N PRO A 51 8.94 -13.73 -12.95
CA PRO A 51 10.23 -13.84 -13.62
C PRO A 51 10.47 -15.28 -14.07
N ARG A 52 10.40 -15.53 -15.38
CA ARG A 52 10.75 -16.83 -15.97
C ARG A 52 12.28 -17.00 -15.83
N ARG A 53 12.67 -17.93 -14.97
CA ARG A 53 13.96 -18.69 -14.96
C ARG A 53 15.31 -18.01 -14.68
N SER A 54 15.48 -16.69 -14.54
CA SER A 54 16.84 -16.10 -14.62
C SER A 54 17.40 -15.38 -13.36
N ARG A 55 16.98 -15.68 -12.13
CA ARG A 55 17.52 -15.00 -10.93
C ARG A 55 18.07 -15.99 -9.89
N ASN A 56 19.20 -15.65 -9.25
CA ASN A 56 19.77 -16.38 -8.11
C ASN A 56 18.67 -16.78 -7.12
N PHE A 57 18.68 -18.04 -6.65
CA PHE A 57 17.62 -18.63 -5.83
C PHE A 57 17.22 -17.75 -4.64
N VAL A 58 18.19 -17.16 -3.93
CA VAL A 58 17.96 -16.26 -2.79
C VAL A 58 17.26 -14.95 -3.21
N ALA A 59 17.67 -14.36 -4.33
CA ALA A 59 17.09 -13.11 -4.85
C ALA A 59 15.66 -13.28 -5.42
N LYS A 60 15.16 -14.52 -5.50
CA LYS A 60 13.76 -14.85 -5.80
C LYS A 60 12.86 -14.72 -4.57
N PHE A 61 13.43 -14.78 -3.36
CA PHE A 61 12.66 -14.74 -2.12
C PHE A 61 12.82 -13.41 -1.38
N VAL A 62 14.05 -12.88 -1.33
CA VAL A 62 14.39 -11.68 -0.58
C VAL A 62 14.88 -10.59 -1.52
N ASN A 63 14.46 -9.34 -1.29
CA ASN A 63 15.03 -8.20 -1.99
C ASN A 63 16.35 -7.77 -1.33
N LEU A 64 17.46 -7.89 -2.07
CA LEU A 64 18.80 -7.52 -1.58
C LEU A 64 19.18 -6.07 -1.93
N ASN A 65 18.31 -5.31 -2.60
CA ASN A 65 18.58 -3.94 -2.96
C ASN A 65 18.26 -2.97 -1.80
N PHE A 66 19.27 -2.62 -1.00
CA PHE A 66 19.11 -1.68 0.12
C PHE A 66 18.52 -0.32 -0.28
N LYS A 67 18.75 0.15 -1.51
CA LYS A 67 18.22 1.45 -1.97
C LYS A 67 16.69 1.52 -1.92
N THR A 68 15.99 0.41 -2.18
CA THR A 68 14.52 0.41 -2.18
C THR A 68 13.92 0.64 -0.80
N TYR A 69 14.68 0.32 0.27
CA TYR A 69 14.24 0.50 1.65
C TYR A 69 14.30 1.97 2.09
N PHE A 70 15.16 2.79 1.48
CA PHE A 70 15.17 4.25 1.71
C PHE A 70 13.99 4.97 1.04
N THR A 71 13.33 4.31 0.08
CA THR A 71 12.20 4.86 -0.69
C THR A 71 10.85 4.24 -0.31
N PHE A 72 10.75 3.67 0.89
CA PHE A 72 9.63 2.82 1.28
C PHE A 72 8.27 3.55 1.29
N LEU A 73 8.24 4.88 1.47
CA LEU A 73 7.02 5.69 1.44
C LEU A 73 6.56 6.08 0.03
N ASN A 74 7.32 5.77 -1.02
CA ASN A 74 6.98 6.18 -2.39
C ASN A 74 5.64 5.62 -2.90
N TRP A 75 5.07 4.60 -2.25
CA TRP A 75 3.76 4.08 -2.60
C TRP A 75 2.63 5.10 -2.38
N MET A 76 2.74 6.00 -1.40
CA MET A 76 1.72 7.02 -1.13
C MET A 76 1.57 8.02 -2.27
N PRO A 77 2.62 8.73 -2.72
CA PRO A 77 2.50 9.64 -3.86
C PRO A 77 2.16 8.90 -5.15
N GLN A 78 2.59 7.64 -5.31
CA GLN A 78 2.22 6.83 -6.48
C GLN A 78 0.73 6.49 -6.50
N ALA A 79 0.12 6.18 -5.35
CA ALA A 79 -1.31 5.88 -5.26
C ALA A 79 -2.20 7.07 -5.67
N MET A 80 -1.69 8.30 -5.55
CA MET A 80 -2.41 9.52 -5.92
C MET A 80 -2.23 9.92 -7.39
N ARG A 81 -1.44 9.19 -8.19
CA ARG A 81 -1.18 9.55 -9.60
C ARG A 81 -2.26 9.09 -10.57
N MET A 82 -3.06 8.11 -10.19
CA MET A 82 -4.08 7.53 -11.07
C MET A 82 -5.32 8.42 -11.09
N SER A 83 -5.73 8.85 -12.29
CA SER A 83 -6.96 9.61 -12.51
C SER A 83 -8.20 8.77 -12.23
N GLU A 84 -9.34 9.41 -12.00
CA GLU A 84 -10.63 8.70 -11.77
C GLU A 84 -10.98 7.78 -12.95
N THR A 85 -10.78 8.24 -14.19
CA THR A 85 -11.02 7.42 -15.39
C THR A 85 -10.13 6.18 -15.42
N GLU A 86 -8.85 6.32 -15.07
CA GLU A 86 -7.94 5.17 -14.96
C GLU A 86 -8.38 4.22 -13.83
N ILE A 87 -8.79 4.74 -12.66
CA ILE A 87 -9.31 3.92 -11.56
C ILE A 87 -10.55 3.15 -12.00
N ILE A 88 -11.48 3.77 -12.72
CA ILE A 88 -12.69 3.10 -13.24
C ILE A 88 -12.31 2.01 -14.23
N ASN A 89 -11.43 2.30 -15.19
CA ASN A 89 -10.99 1.31 -16.18
C ASN A 89 -10.22 0.15 -15.55
N HIS A 90 -9.42 0.43 -14.52
CA HIS A 90 -8.61 -0.57 -13.86
C HIS A 90 -9.40 -1.36 -12.81
N ALA A 91 -10.25 -0.71 -12.00
CA ALA A 91 -10.89 -1.25 -10.79
C ALA A 91 -12.41 -1.31 -10.81
N GLY A 92 -13.04 -0.82 -11.87
CA GLY A 92 -14.49 -0.75 -11.99
C GLY A 92 -15.07 0.51 -11.35
N LEU A 93 -16.31 0.81 -11.75
CA LEU A 93 -17.06 1.96 -11.29
C LEU A 93 -17.34 1.91 -9.79
N ASP A 94 -17.69 0.74 -9.25
CA ASP A 94 -18.03 0.56 -7.83
C ASP A 94 -16.86 0.94 -6.91
N SER A 95 -15.64 0.51 -7.27
CA SER A 95 -14.41 0.85 -6.54
C SER A 95 -14.15 2.37 -6.57
N ALA A 96 -14.36 3.03 -7.71
CA ALA A 96 -14.19 4.47 -7.84
C ALA A 96 -15.25 5.24 -7.03
N ALA A 97 -16.51 4.81 -7.08
CA ALA A 97 -17.60 5.36 -6.28
C ALA A 97 -17.33 5.22 -4.78
N PHE A 98 -16.80 4.08 -4.33
CA PHE A 98 -16.41 3.85 -2.94
C PHE A 98 -15.31 4.82 -2.48
N LEU A 99 -14.26 5.02 -3.28
CA LEU A 99 -13.20 6.01 -2.96
C LEU A 99 -13.75 7.43 -2.87
N ARG A 100 -14.76 7.76 -3.70
CA ARG A 100 -15.40 9.07 -3.70
C ARG A 100 -16.13 9.37 -2.39
N ILE A 101 -16.63 8.36 -1.67
CA ILE A 101 -17.24 8.55 -0.34
C ILE A 101 -16.24 9.17 0.65
N TYR A 102 -14.98 8.71 0.65
CA TYR A 102 -13.94 9.27 1.51
C TYR A 102 -13.57 10.71 1.12
N ILE A 103 -13.60 11.03 -0.18
CA ILE A 103 -13.36 12.39 -0.67
C ILE A 103 -14.54 13.30 -0.29
N LEU A 104 -15.79 12.86 -0.50
CA LEU A 104 -16.98 13.61 -0.12
C LEU A 104 -17.02 13.89 1.38
N GLY A 105 -16.66 12.90 2.21
CA GLY A 105 -16.56 13.07 3.66
C GLY A 105 -15.59 14.20 4.06
N LYS A 106 -14.52 14.42 3.30
CA LYS A 106 -13.60 15.55 3.51
C LYS A 106 -14.25 16.92 3.24
N TRP A 107 -15.17 17.00 2.28
CA TRP A 107 -15.84 18.24 1.89
C TRP A 107 -17.15 18.51 2.65
N SER A 108 -17.62 17.54 3.44
CA SER A 108 -18.90 17.62 4.14
C SER A 108 -18.84 18.33 5.50
N TYR A 109 -17.68 18.88 5.87
CA TYR A 109 -17.43 19.62 7.12
C TYR A 109 -16.76 20.96 6.84
#